data_AF-A0A1F9XN43-F1
#
_entry.id   AF-A0A1F9XN43-F1
#
_cell.length_a   1.000
_cell.length_b   1.000
_cell.length_c   1.000
_cell.angle_alpha   90.00
_cell.angle_beta   90.00
_cell.angle_gamma   90.00
#
_symmetry.space_group_name_H-M   'P 1'
#
loop_
_entity.id
_entity.type
_entity.pdbx_description
1 polymer ?
#
loop_
_entity_poly.entity_id
_entity_poly.type
_entity_poly.pdbx_seq_one_letter_code
_entity_poly.pdbx_strand_id
1 'polypeptide(L)'
;MKHFIFCVLVGVTPLITGCMGTETKNIRIADEILKTQSNPDPTKIYTAATGFNKNDFTAEKLKRYSNTGISRMYDALFNVTFFFPDQDLYISLQENVLEEKILRNNQTKSDIERMHKTYVNARMFKKASVLRNKFPDAKFPYIPATILDKTGDDTHRRAYDVSVGAEKAILINLPIGTGAKVVLGMFPGCSAAEAAMVQIMADPGISTVFKEYGILLTKRFETKGVLRWREYFNFPEIYIVYKASDFSDFDFSSSPNFYFLRDGKVKFSFSGWSNENDPDYGLVNMHKGLEAIAISSAQHNPQ
;
A
#
# COMPACT_ATOMS: atom_id res chain seq x y z
N MET A 1 -19.51 -61.01 47.45
CA MET A 1 -18.66 -59.81 47.50
C MET A 1 -17.46 -60.01 46.57
N LYS A 2 -17.43 -59.33 45.42
CA LYS A 2 -16.26 -59.27 44.53
C LYS A 2 -15.94 -57.79 44.32
N HIS A 3 -14.75 -57.37 44.74
CA HIS A 3 -14.25 -56.01 44.53
C HIS A 3 -13.59 -55.91 43.15
N PHE A 4 -14.10 -55.01 42.31
CA PHE A 4 -13.48 -54.63 41.04
C PHE A 4 -12.58 -53.41 41.30
N ILE A 5 -11.28 -53.59 41.19
CA ILE A 5 -10.30 -52.51 41.24
C ILE A 5 -10.09 -52.02 39.80
N PHE A 6 -10.56 -50.81 39.52
CA PHE A 6 -10.37 -50.12 38.24
C PHE A 6 -9.03 -49.37 38.29
N CYS A 7 -7.98 -49.93 37.69
CA CYS A 7 -6.72 -49.22 37.48
C CYS A 7 -6.87 -48.27 36.29
N VAL A 8 -6.95 -46.96 36.55
CA VAL A 8 -6.86 -45.92 35.52
C VAL A 8 -5.38 -45.70 35.19
N LEU A 9 -4.93 -46.24 34.06
CA LEU A 9 -3.63 -45.92 33.47
C LEU A 9 -3.70 -44.51 32.84
N VAL A 10 -3.21 -43.50 33.57
CA VAL A 10 -2.97 -42.17 33.01
C VAL A 10 -1.70 -42.23 32.17
N GLY A 11 -1.88 -42.49 30.87
CA GLY A 11 -0.80 -42.41 29.88
C GLY A 11 -0.40 -40.96 29.66
N VAL A 12 0.67 -40.51 30.32
CA VAL A 12 1.33 -39.24 30.00
C VAL A 12 2.08 -39.44 28.68
N THR A 13 1.43 -39.11 27.56
CA THR A 13 2.12 -39.01 26.27
C THR A 13 2.98 -37.74 26.27
N PRO A 14 4.32 -37.84 26.21
CA PRO A 14 5.15 -36.66 26.04
C PRO A 14 4.81 -36.03 24.70
N LEU A 15 4.29 -34.80 24.73
CA LEU A 15 4.20 -33.94 23.56
C LEU A 15 5.65 -33.62 23.14
N ILE A 16 6.20 -34.45 22.25
CA ILE A 16 7.43 -34.14 21.53
C ILE A 16 7.09 -33.01 20.57
N THR A 17 7.15 -31.76 21.05
CA THR A 17 7.25 -30.61 20.18
C THR A 17 8.62 -30.66 19.53
N GLY A 18 8.74 -31.46 18.46
CA GLY A 18 9.95 -31.52 17.65
C GLY A 18 10.30 -30.10 17.23
N CYS A 19 11.55 -29.68 17.50
CA CYS A 19 12.05 -28.37 17.11
C CYS A 19 11.90 -28.21 15.60
N MET A 20 10.84 -27.53 15.17
CA MET A 20 10.63 -27.21 13.76
C MET A 20 11.83 -26.40 13.29
N GLY A 21 12.49 -26.87 12.21
CA GLY A 21 13.62 -26.17 11.63
C GLY A 21 13.26 -24.72 11.26
N THR A 22 14.23 -23.81 11.37
CA THR A 22 14.02 -22.37 11.11
C THR A 22 13.42 -22.11 9.72
N GLU A 23 13.89 -22.82 8.69
CA GLU A 23 13.33 -22.72 7.34
C GLU A 23 11.84 -23.09 7.30
N THR A 24 11.47 -24.24 7.88
CA THR A 24 10.08 -24.71 7.91
C THR A 24 9.16 -23.72 8.62
N LYS A 25 9.63 -23.09 9.71
CA LYS A 25 8.90 -22.02 10.39
C LYS A 25 8.65 -20.82 9.45
N ASN A 26 9.68 -20.36 8.74
CA ASN A 26 9.57 -19.21 7.84
C ASN A 26 8.73 -19.52 6.59
N ILE A 27 8.80 -20.74 6.05
CA ILE A 27 7.93 -21.18 4.96
C ILE A 27 6.47 -21.16 5.42
N ARG A 28 6.16 -21.64 6.63
CA ARG A 28 4.80 -21.59 7.16
C ARG A 28 4.29 -20.15 7.27
N ILE A 29 5.12 -19.21 7.73
CA ILE A 29 4.77 -17.78 7.78
C ILE A 29 4.52 -17.24 6.36
N ALA A 30 5.39 -17.57 5.42
CA ALA A 30 5.24 -17.17 4.02
C ALA A 30 3.94 -17.71 3.40
N ASP A 31 3.61 -18.98 3.65
CA ASP A 31 2.39 -19.61 3.16
C ASP A 31 1.14 -18.93 3.74
N GLU A 32 1.12 -18.53 5.02
CA GLU A 32 0.00 -17.76 5.60
C GLU A 32 -0.18 -16.39 4.93
N ILE A 33 0.90 -15.69 4.60
CA ILE A 33 0.85 -14.42 3.87
C ILE A 33 0.34 -14.64 2.43
N LEU A 34 0.80 -15.69 1.76
CA LEU A 34 0.43 -15.96 0.36
C LEU A 34 -1.01 -16.44 0.21
N LYS A 35 -1.60 -17.08 1.24
CA LYS A 35 -3.02 -17.45 1.27
C LYS A 35 -3.96 -16.25 1.11
N THR A 36 -3.55 -15.04 1.48
CA THR A 36 -4.38 -13.84 1.35
C THR A 36 -4.28 -13.17 -0.02
N GLN A 37 -3.51 -13.72 -0.98
CA GLN A 37 -3.25 -13.02 -2.24
C GLN A 37 -4.51 -12.79 -3.10
N SER A 38 -5.48 -13.71 -3.05
CA SER A 38 -6.75 -13.59 -3.79
C SER A 38 -7.75 -12.62 -3.15
N ASN A 39 -7.67 -12.43 -1.82
CA ASN A 39 -8.47 -11.48 -1.07
C ASN A 39 -7.59 -10.82 -0.01
N PRO A 40 -6.84 -9.76 -0.40
CA PRO A 40 -5.83 -9.18 0.48
C PRO A 40 -6.43 -8.58 1.75
N ASP A 41 -5.93 -9.04 2.89
CA ASP A 41 -6.24 -8.52 4.22
C ASP A 41 -4.93 -8.02 4.84
N PRO A 42 -4.66 -6.69 4.78
CA PRO A 42 -3.43 -6.12 5.30
C PRO A 42 -3.17 -6.48 6.77
N THR A 43 -4.21 -6.56 7.59
CA THR A 43 -4.08 -6.90 9.02
C THR A 43 -3.57 -8.32 9.19
N LYS A 44 -4.12 -9.29 8.43
CA LYS A 44 -3.62 -10.68 8.45
C LYS A 44 -2.21 -10.80 7.91
N ILE A 45 -1.90 -10.10 6.81
CA ILE A 45 -0.55 -10.06 6.23
C ILE A 45 0.46 -9.56 7.26
N TYR A 46 0.17 -8.42 7.90
CA TYR A 46 1.06 -7.84 8.91
C TYR A 46 1.22 -8.77 10.11
N THR A 47 0.12 -9.31 10.63
CA THR A 47 0.14 -10.22 11.79
C THR A 47 1.02 -11.43 11.51
N ALA A 48 0.86 -12.08 10.36
CA ALA A 48 1.70 -13.22 9.98
C ALA A 48 3.17 -12.80 9.85
N ALA A 49 3.44 -11.66 9.21
CA ALA A 49 4.79 -11.15 8.99
C ALA A 49 5.57 -10.90 10.29
N THR A 50 4.90 -10.57 11.41
CA THR A 50 5.57 -10.44 12.72
C THR A 50 6.27 -11.72 13.19
N GLY A 51 5.91 -12.88 12.62
CA GLY A 51 6.57 -14.14 12.90
C GLY A 51 7.99 -14.26 12.32
N PHE A 52 8.32 -13.44 11.30
CA PHE A 52 9.67 -13.42 10.73
C PHE A 52 10.66 -12.81 11.72
N ASN A 53 11.78 -13.49 11.95
CA ASN A 53 12.86 -12.99 12.78
C ASN A 53 14.03 -12.57 11.88
N LYS A 54 14.54 -11.34 12.05
CA LYS A 54 15.68 -10.83 11.27
C LYS A 54 16.91 -11.74 11.27
N ASN A 55 17.16 -12.45 12.37
CA ASN A 55 18.30 -13.35 12.52
C ASN A 55 18.17 -14.62 11.67
N ASP A 56 16.98 -14.92 11.15
CA ASP A 56 16.73 -16.06 10.27
C ASP A 56 16.99 -15.73 8.79
N PHE A 57 17.28 -14.46 8.48
CA PHE A 57 17.51 -13.90 7.15
C PHE A 57 18.95 -13.38 6.97
N THR A 58 19.90 -13.84 7.79
CA THR A 58 21.33 -13.57 7.53
C THR A 58 21.83 -14.45 6.38
N ALA A 59 22.91 -14.03 5.71
CA ALA A 59 23.51 -14.79 4.61
C ALA A 59 23.84 -16.25 5.02
N GLU A 60 24.37 -16.47 6.23
CA GLU A 60 24.72 -17.81 6.74
C GLU A 60 23.49 -18.71 6.97
N LYS A 61 22.34 -18.11 7.27
CA LYS A 61 21.08 -18.85 7.41
C LYS A 61 20.46 -19.11 6.05
N LEU A 62 20.32 -18.09 5.22
CA LEU A 62 19.73 -18.17 3.89
C LEU A 62 20.46 -19.18 3.00
N LYS A 63 21.80 -19.24 3.05
CA LYS A 63 22.63 -20.23 2.33
C LYS A 63 22.24 -21.69 2.59
N ARG A 64 21.65 -21.99 3.75
CA ARG A 64 21.20 -23.35 4.12
C ARG A 64 19.77 -23.65 3.71
N TYR A 65 18.97 -22.65 3.37
CA TYR A 65 17.58 -22.86 2.96
C TYR A 65 17.51 -23.39 1.53
N SER A 66 16.47 -24.15 1.23
CA SER A 66 16.17 -24.63 -0.12
C SER A 66 15.81 -23.49 -1.07
N ASN A 67 16.00 -23.70 -2.38
CA ASN A 67 15.59 -22.71 -3.40
C ASN A 67 14.08 -22.43 -3.35
N THR A 68 13.27 -23.45 -3.07
CA THR A 68 11.82 -23.30 -2.92
C THR A 68 11.47 -22.44 -1.71
N GLY A 69 12.12 -22.66 -0.57
CA GLY A 69 11.92 -21.84 0.64
C GLY A 69 12.29 -20.38 0.42
N ILE A 70 13.45 -20.14 -0.20
CA ILE A 70 13.93 -18.81 -0.60
C ILE A 70 12.90 -18.08 -1.49
N SER A 71 12.41 -18.73 -2.55
CA SER A 71 11.43 -18.12 -3.47
C SER A 71 10.09 -17.83 -2.77
N ARG A 72 9.58 -18.75 -1.94
CA ARG A 72 8.33 -18.52 -1.19
C ARG A 72 8.44 -17.34 -0.22
N MET A 73 9.56 -17.25 0.51
CA MET A 73 9.78 -16.10 1.41
C MET A 73 9.91 -14.79 0.62
N TYR A 74 10.55 -14.81 -0.55
CA TYR A 74 10.65 -13.63 -1.40
C TYR A 74 9.26 -13.13 -1.85
N ASP A 75 8.41 -14.03 -2.33
CA ASP A 75 7.04 -13.70 -2.73
C ASP A 75 6.20 -13.15 -1.56
N ALA A 76 6.30 -13.79 -0.39
CA ALA A 76 5.60 -13.34 0.81
C ALA A 76 6.09 -11.95 1.26
N LEU A 77 7.41 -11.72 1.29
CA LEU A 77 7.99 -10.44 1.67
C LEU A 77 7.64 -9.33 0.67
N PHE A 78 7.57 -9.63 -0.62
CA PHE A 78 7.04 -8.68 -1.61
C PHE A 78 5.58 -8.31 -1.33
N ASN A 79 4.75 -9.27 -0.92
CA ASN A 79 3.37 -8.97 -0.52
C ASN A 79 3.32 -8.06 0.72
N VAL A 80 4.16 -8.33 1.72
CA VAL A 80 4.28 -7.47 2.92
C VAL A 80 4.73 -6.06 2.54
N THR A 81 5.82 -5.91 1.78
CA THR A 81 6.34 -4.58 1.42
C THR A 81 5.45 -3.82 0.44
N PHE A 82 4.59 -4.51 -0.31
CA PHE A 82 3.54 -3.87 -1.11
C PHE A 82 2.51 -3.13 -0.26
N PHE A 83 2.06 -3.74 0.85
CA PHE A 83 1.08 -3.12 1.75
C PHE A 83 1.72 -2.15 2.74
N PHE A 84 2.95 -2.46 3.18
CA PHE A 84 3.67 -1.75 4.24
C PHE A 84 5.04 -1.24 3.75
N PRO A 85 5.07 -0.30 2.79
CA PRO A 85 6.31 0.19 2.19
C PRO A 85 7.17 1.03 3.16
N ASP A 86 6.61 1.46 4.29
CA ASP A 86 7.32 2.24 5.32
C ASP A 86 8.02 1.37 6.38
N GLN A 87 7.95 0.02 6.24
CA GLN A 87 8.53 -0.92 7.19
C GLN A 87 9.90 -1.43 6.71
N ASP A 88 10.95 -0.66 7.02
CA ASP A 88 12.34 -0.92 6.63
C ASP A 88 12.80 -2.36 6.91
N LEU A 89 12.36 -2.94 8.03
CA LEU A 89 12.67 -4.33 8.39
C LEU A 89 12.34 -5.28 7.23
N TYR A 90 11.09 -5.29 6.74
CA TYR A 90 10.65 -6.24 5.72
C TYR A 90 11.29 -5.99 4.37
N ILE A 91 11.65 -4.74 4.07
CA ILE A 91 12.43 -4.38 2.87
C ILE A 91 13.82 -4.99 2.95
N SER A 92 14.50 -4.87 4.10
CA SER A 92 15.81 -5.49 4.31
C SER A 92 15.74 -7.01 4.28
N LEU A 93 14.70 -7.64 4.82
CA LEU A 93 14.53 -9.09 4.69
C LEU A 93 14.37 -9.48 3.21
N GLN A 94 13.55 -8.74 2.43
CA GLN A 94 13.35 -9.01 1.01
C GLN A 94 14.64 -8.85 0.20
N GLU A 95 15.43 -7.80 0.50
CA GLU A 95 16.75 -7.53 -0.07
C GLU A 95 17.69 -8.71 0.17
N ASN A 96 17.83 -9.19 1.41
CA ASN A 96 18.69 -10.32 1.74
C ASN A 96 18.29 -11.61 1.00
N VAL A 97 16.98 -11.87 0.89
CA VAL A 97 16.48 -13.03 0.13
C VAL A 97 16.80 -12.88 -1.36
N LEU A 98 16.67 -11.68 -1.93
CA LEU A 98 17.05 -11.44 -3.33
C LEU A 98 18.56 -11.62 -3.55
N GLU A 99 19.39 -11.13 -2.64
CA GLU A 99 20.84 -11.28 -2.72
C GLU A 99 21.23 -12.76 -2.75
N GLU A 100 20.62 -13.58 -1.88
CA GLU A 100 20.83 -15.03 -1.92
C GLU A 100 20.36 -15.64 -3.25
N LYS A 101 19.21 -15.19 -3.80
CA LYS A 101 18.75 -15.64 -5.12
C LYS A 101 19.75 -15.33 -6.24
N ILE A 102 20.33 -14.12 -6.20
CA ILE A 102 21.37 -13.67 -7.14
C ILE A 102 22.63 -14.53 -7.01
N LEU A 103 23.11 -14.79 -5.78
CA LEU A 103 24.29 -15.63 -5.53
C LEU A 103 24.13 -17.05 -6.08
N ARG A 104 22.90 -17.57 -6.08
CA ARG A 104 22.56 -18.89 -6.63
C ARG A 104 22.25 -18.91 -8.12
N ASN A 105 22.27 -17.77 -8.80
CA ASN A 105 21.79 -17.62 -10.16
C ASN A 105 20.36 -18.14 -10.38
N ASN A 106 19.48 -17.97 -9.38
CA ASN A 106 18.09 -18.44 -9.43
C ASN A 106 17.05 -17.29 -9.38
N GLN A 107 17.51 -16.04 -9.47
CA GLN A 107 16.68 -14.87 -9.60
C GLN A 107 15.99 -14.84 -10.97
N THR A 108 14.75 -14.39 -10.99
CA THR A 108 14.00 -14.09 -12.21
C THR A 108 14.03 -12.59 -12.50
N LYS A 109 13.69 -12.19 -13.73
CA LYS A 109 13.47 -10.76 -14.04
C LYS A 109 12.40 -10.14 -13.14
N SER A 110 11.33 -10.89 -12.87
CA SER A 110 10.25 -10.44 -11.98
C SER A 110 10.75 -10.15 -10.57
N ASP A 111 11.69 -10.95 -10.05
CA ASP A 111 12.28 -10.70 -8.72
C ASP A 111 12.96 -9.33 -8.67
N ILE A 112 13.79 -9.02 -9.67
CA ILE A 112 14.49 -7.74 -9.78
C ILE A 112 13.51 -6.56 -9.91
N GLU A 113 12.50 -6.69 -10.77
CA GLU A 113 11.48 -5.67 -10.99
C GLU A 113 10.66 -5.41 -9.72
N ARG A 114 10.31 -6.47 -8.98
CA ARG A 114 9.58 -6.38 -7.70
C ARG A 114 10.41 -5.68 -6.63
N MET A 115 11.70 -5.99 -6.49
CA MET A 115 12.55 -5.31 -5.50
C MET A 115 12.75 -3.83 -5.85
N HIS A 116 12.92 -3.51 -7.13
CA HIS A 116 12.96 -2.13 -7.57
C HIS A 116 11.66 -1.40 -7.20
N LYS A 117 10.50 -2.02 -7.44
CA LYS A 117 9.20 -1.47 -7.04
C LYS A 117 9.10 -1.28 -5.52
N THR A 118 9.60 -2.23 -4.72
CA THR A 118 9.71 -2.11 -3.27
C THR A 118 10.51 -0.86 -2.88
N TYR A 119 11.72 -0.68 -3.42
CA TYR A 119 12.54 0.50 -3.13
C TYR A 119 11.86 1.81 -3.53
N VAL A 120 11.23 1.86 -4.70
CA VAL A 120 10.51 3.06 -5.16
C VAL A 120 9.35 3.42 -4.25
N ASN A 121 8.54 2.43 -3.86
CA ASN A 121 7.42 2.64 -2.95
C ASN A 121 7.85 3.00 -1.52
N ALA A 122 9.06 2.59 -1.11
CA ALA A 122 9.68 2.99 0.16
C ALA A 122 10.50 4.30 0.05
N ARG A 123 10.45 4.99 -1.10
CA ARG A 123 11.24 6.21 -1.39
C ARG A 123 12.76 6.02 -1.30
N MET A 124 13.25 4.78 -1.37
CA MET A 124 14.67 4.42 -1.41
C MET A 124 15.25 4.54 -2.83
N PHE A 125 15.09 5.71 -3.47
CA PHE A 125 15.42 5.92 -4.89
C PHE A 125 16.87 5.60 -5.26
N LYS A 126 17.82 5.85 -4.34
CA LYS A 126 19.23 5.50 -4.55
C LYS A 126 19.43 3.99 -4.72
N LYS A 127 18.79 3.17 -3.86
CA LYS A 127 18.85 1.70 -3.97
C LYS A 127 18.18 1.21 -5.26
N ALA A 128 17.03 1.80 -5.61
CA ALA A 128 16.35 1.50 -6.88
C ALA A 128 17.25 1.74 -8.10
N SER A 129 17.95 2.89 -8.12
CA SER A 129 18.89 3.26 -9.19
C SER A 129 20.07 2.27 -9.28
N VAL A 130 20.67 1.90 -8.15
CA VAL A 130 21.75 0.89 -8.11
C VAL A 130 21.27 -0.46 -8.67
N LEU A 131 20.09 -0.92 -8.27
CA LEU A 131 19.51 -2.17 -8.76
C LEU A 131 19.24 -2.12 -10.27
N ARG A 132 18.72 -0.99 -10.76
CA ARG A 132 18.48 -0.75 -12.20
C ARG A 132 19.77 -0.83 -13.01
N ASN A 133 20.84 -0.20 -12.55
CA ASN A 133 22.14 -0.22 -13.23
C ASN A 133 22.76 -1.62 -13.24
N LYS A 134 22.53 -2.42 -12.18
CA LYS A 134 23.01 -3.80 -12.09
C LYS A 134 22.28 -4.76 -13.05
N PHE A 135 21.03 -4.46 -13.40
CA PHE A 135 20.18 -5.33 -14.22
C PHE A 135 19.48 -4.56 -15.35
N PRO A 136 20.22 -4.06 -16.37
CA PRO A 136 19.68 -3.17 -17.41
C PRO A 136 18.59 -3.82 -18.28
N ASP A 137 18.54 -5.14 -18.37
CA ASP A 137 17.56 -5.89 -19.18
C ASP A 137 16.19 -6.08 -18.51
N ALA A 138 16.04 -5.65 -17.25
CA ALA A 138 14.77 -5.71 -16.52
C ALA A 138 13.92 -4.44 -16.78
N LYS A 139 12.60 -4.57 -16.71
CA LYS A 139 11.67 -3.47 -16.97
C LYS A 139 11.32 -2.73 -15.68
N PHE A 140 11.91 -1.57 -15.49
CA PHE A 140 11.68 -0.76 -14.31
C PHE A 140 10.58 0.29 -14.50
N PRO A 141 9.71 0.50 -13.50
CA PRO A 141 8.90 1.71 -13.43
C PRO A 141 9.76 2.96 -13.53
N TYR A 142 9.23 3.99 -14.18
CA TYR A 142 9.93 5.26 -14.31
C TYR A 142 10.06 5.95 -12.94
N ILE A 143 11.26 6.46 -12.64
CA ILE A 143 11.55 7.33 -11.50
C ILE A 143 11.99 8.68 -12.07
N PRO A 144 11.46 9.82 -11.56
CA PRO A 144 11.96 11.15 -11.91
C PRO A 144 13.48 11.25 -11.78
N ALA A 145 14.10 11.98 -12.71
CA ALA A 145 15.54 12.22 -12.65
C ALA A 145 15.92 13.11 -11.46
N THR A 146 15.00 13.97 -11.02
CA THR A 146 15.21 14.86 -9.88
C THR A 146 14.13 14.63 -8.82
N ILE A 147 14.57 14.32 -7.60
CA ILE A 147 13.74 14.31 -6.40
C ILE A 147 14.25 15.43 -5.49
N LEU A 148 13.39 16.39 -5.16
CA LEU A 148 13.71 17.52 -4.28
C LEU A 148 12.90 17.44 -3.00
N ASP A 149 13.48 17.92 -1.90
CA ASP A 149 12.77 18.11 -0.64
C ASP A 149 12.67 19.61 -0.34
N LYS A 150 11.44 20.12 -0.17
CA LYS A 150 11.15 21.51 0.19
C LYS A 150 10.32 21.64 1.46
N THR A 151 10.15 20.58 2.25
CA THR A 151 9.26 20.62 3.43
C THR A 151 9.91 21.29 4.63
N GLY A 152 11.23 21.47 4.62
CA GLY A 152 11.98 21.90 5.80
C GLY A 152 11.81 20.90 6.95
N ASP A 153 11.68 21.40 8.17
CA ASP A 153 11.53 20.58 9.38
C ASP A 153 10.08 20.14 9.66
N ASP A 154 9.08 20.68 8.95
CA ASP A 154 7.70 20.24 9.11
C ASP A 154 7.49 18.89 8.41
N THR A 155 7.01 17.92 9.18
CA THR A 155 6.88 16.52 8.78
C THR A 155 5.43 16.10 8.54
N HIS A 156 4.48 17.02 8.65
CA HIS A 156 3.06 16.70 8.51
C HIS A 156 2.58 16.83 7.06
N ARG A 157 1.73 15.90 6.62
CA ARG A 157 1.03 15.95 5.33
C ARG A 157 1.96 16.11 4.11
N ARG A 158 3.13 15.47 4.14
CA ARG A 158 4.11 15.56 3.06
C ARG A 158 3.70 14.73 1.85
N ALA A 159 3.69 15.35 0.68
CA ALA A 159 3.45 14.66 -0.58
C ALA A 159 4.37 15.18 -1.67
N TYR A 160 4.63 14.35 -2.67
CA TYR A 160 5.29 14.76 -3.88
C TYR A 160 4.29 15.39 -4.84
N ASP A 161 4.59 16.62 -5.24
CA ASP A 161 4.09 17.21 -6.47
C ASP A 161 5.00 16.80 -7.64
N VAL A 162 4.40 16.31 -8.71
CA VAL A 162 5.09 15.80 -9.89
C VAL A 162 5.05 16.86 -10.98
N SER A 163 6.20 17.22 -11.55
CA SER A 163 6.24 18.18 -12.66
C SER A 163 5.55 17.63 -13.90
N VAL A 164 5.15 18.52 -14.81
CA VAL A 164 4.81 18.14 -16.20
C VAL A 164 5.95 17.29 -16.78
N GLY A 165 5.61 16.21 -17.50
CA GLY A 165 6.58 15.26 -18.06
C GLY A 165 7.19 14.26 -17.06
N ALA A 166 6.88 14.38 -15.76
CA ALA A 166 7.34 13.52 -14.67
C ALA A 166 8.85 13.57 -14.38
N GLU A 167 9.58 14.52 -14.96
CA GLU A 167 11.03 14.62 -14.81
C GLU A 167 11.48 14.99 -13.39
N LYS A 168 10.60 15.69 -12.65
CA LYS A 168 10.85 16.12 -11.27
C LYS A 168 9.71 15.70 -10.35
N ALA A 169 10.05 15.32 -9.12
CA ALA A 169 9.09 15.23 -8.02
C ALA A 169 9.62 16.08 -6.85
N ILE A 170 8.78 16.97 -6.33
CA ILE A 170 9.12 17.91 -5.28
C ILE A 170 8.29 17.55 -4.05
N LEU A 171 8.95 17.23 -2.95
CA LEU A 171 8.28 17.00 -1.68
C LEU A 171 7.84 18.34 -1.09
N ILE A 172 6.54 18.46 -0.79
CA ILE A 172 5.88 19.65 -0.26
C ILE A 172 4.96 19.26 0.91
N ASN A 173 4.63 20.23 1.76
CA ASN A 173 3.57 20.09 2.77
C ASN A 173 2.24 20.48 2.13
N LEU A 174 1.27 19.57 2.14
CA LEU A 174 -0.03 19.87 1.56
C LEU A 174 -0.86 20.77 2.51
N PRO A 175 -1.47 21.86 2.00
CA PRO A 175 -2.27 22.77 2.80
C PRO A 175 -3.70 22.22 3.04
N ILE A 176 -3.80 21.05 3.69
CA ILE A 176 -5.07 20.41 4.04
C ILE A 176 -5.54 20.70 5.47
N GLY A 177 -4.76 21.48 6.22
CA GLY A 177 -5.04 21.82 7.63
C GLY A 177 -6.06 22.93 7.84
N THR A 178 -6.48 23.64 6.79
CA THR A 178 -7.35 24.82 6.89
C THR A 178 -8.48 24.78 5.87
N GLY A 179 -9.65 25.30 6.25
CA GLY A 179 -10.81 25.37 5.38
C GLY A 179 -11.44 24.01 5.11
N ALA A 180 -12.33 23.96 4.12
CA ALA A 180 -12.97 22.74 3.66
C ALA A 180 -12.10 22.04 2.61
N LYS A 181 -12.01 20.70 2.66
CA LYS A 181 -11.33 19.88 1.65
C LYS A 181 -12.08 18.58 1.43
N VAL A 182 -12.03 18.07 0.20
CA VAL A 182 -12.43 16.70 -0.13
C VAL A 182 -11.18 15.95 -0.58
N VAL A 183 -10.77 14.93 0.15
CA VAL A 183 -9.60 14.13 -0.18
C VAL A 183 -10.05 12.77 -0.72
N LEU A 184 -9.58 12.42 -1.91
CA LEU A 184 -9.75 11.11 -2.52
C LEU A 184 -8.44 10.33 -2.47
N GLY A 185 -8.36 9.35 -1.56
CA GLY A 185 -7.32 8.34 -1.54
C GLY A 185 -7.55 7.31 -2.66
N MET A 186 -6.63 7.19 -3.61
CA MET A 186 -6.79 6.34 -4.78
C MET A 186 -5.50 5.64 -5.21
N PHE A 187 -5.66 4.62 -6.06
CA PHE A 187 -4.58 4.05 -6.84
C PHE A 187 -4.78 4.38 -8.33
N PRO A 188 -3.78 4.97 -9.02
CA PRO A 188 -3.85 5.15 -10.47
C PRO A 188 -4.15 3.81 -11.17
N GLY A 189 -5.07 3.81 -12.12
CA GLY A 189 -5.52 2.61 -12.84
C GLY A 189 -6.52 1.71 -12.09
N CYS A 190 -7.01 2.12 -10.92
CA CYS A 190 -8.08 1.41 -10.22
C CYS A 190 -9.43 1.73 -10.85
N SER A 191 -10.09 0.74 -11.45
CA SER A 191 -11.37 0.90 -12.15
C SER A 191 -12.47 1.52 -11.28
N ALA A 192 -12.56 1.15 -10.00
CA ALA A 192 -13.53 1.73 -9.07
C ALA A 192 -13.27 3.22 -8.80
N ALA A 193 -12.00 3.63 -8.69
CA ALA A 193 -11.65 5.03 -8.49
C ALA A 193 -11.83 5.85 -9.79
N GLU A 194 -11.56 5.26 -10.95
CA GLU A 194 -11.82 5.89 -12.25
C GLU A 194 -13.33 6.09 -12.47
N ALA A 195 -14.15 5.07 -12.20
CA ALA A 195 -15.60 5.17 -12.27
C ALA A 195 -16.15 6.28 -11.35
N ALA A 196 -15.62 6.38 -10.13
CA ALA A 196 -15.96 7.45 -9.21
C ALA A 196 -15.66 8.83 -9.79
N MET A 197 -14.43 9.04 -10.28
CA MET A 197 -14.04 10.31 -10.88
C MET A 197 -14.87 10.67 -12.11
N VAL A 198 -15.20 9.70 -12.97
CA VAL A 198 -16.08 9.94 -14.12
C VAL A 198 -17.43 10.47 -13.68
N GLN A 199 -18.06 9.86 -12.67
CA GLN A 199 -19.38 10.30 -12.18
C GLN A 199 -19.31 11.66 -11.46
N ILE A 200 -18.30 11.87 -10.60
CA ILE A 200 -18.08 13.16 -9.92
C ILE A 200 -17.88 14.28 -10.94
N MET A 201 -17.11 14.04 -12.01
CA MET A 201 -16.86 15.04 -13.05
C MET A 201 -18.07 15.27 -13.97
N ALA A 202 -18.96 14.28 -14.11
CA ALA A 202 -20.17 14.39 -14.92
C ALA A 202 -21.30 15.15 -14.21
N ASP A 203 -21.37 15.12 -12.87
CA ASP A 203 -22.36 15.89 -12.11
C ASP A 203 -21.96 17.38 -12.01
N PRO A 204 -22.74 18.35 -12.52
CA PRO A 204 -22.36 19.76 -12.50
C PRO A 204 -22.25 20.37 -11.09
N GLY A 205 -23.08 19.90 -10.15
CA GLY A 205 -23.11 20.39 -8.77
C GLY A 205 -21.92 19.89 -7.97
N ILE A 206 -21.55 18.62 -8.14
CA ILE A 206 -20.42 18.00 -7.45
C ILE A 206 -19.09 18.38 -8.13
N SER A 207 -19.01 18.35 -9.46
CA SER A 207 -17.75 18.61 -10.19
C SER A 207 -17.17 20.00 -9.92
N THR A 208 -18.02 21.02 -9.83
CA THR A 208 -17.61 22.39 -9.49
C THR A 208 -16.97 22.43 -8.10
N VAL A 209 -17.66 21.88 -7.11
CA VAL A 209 -17.18 21.80 -5.73
C VAL A 209 -15.91 20.97 -5.64
N PHE A 210 -15.86 19.81 -6.30
CA PHE A 210 -14.70 18.93 -6.23
C PHE A 210 -13.47 19.55 -6.93
N LYS A 211 -13.63 20.34 -7.99
CA LYS A 211 -12.51 21.11 -8.59
C LYS A 211 -11.97 22.19 -7.67
N GLU A 212 -12.81 22.79 -6.84
CA GLU A 212 -12.40 23.85 -5.92
C GLU A 212 -11.78 23.31 -4.62
N TYR A 213 -12.33 22.22 -4.08
CA TYR A 213 -11.97 21.70 -2.75
C TYR A 213 -11.27 20.34 -2.77
N GLY A 214 -11.23 19.67 -3.93
CA GLY A 214 -10.76 18.30 -4.08
C GLY A 214 -9.24 18.17 -4.16
N ILE A 215 -8.71 17.11 -3.54
CA ILE A 215 -7.32 16.70 -3.63
C ILE A 215 -7.30 15.17 -3.79
N LEU A 216 -6.54 14.67 -4.76
CA LEU A 216 -6.33 13.23 -4.92
C LEU A 216 -4.97 12.84 -4.37
N LEU A 217 -4.94 11.78 -3.57
CA LEU A 217 -3.73 11.25 -2.95
C LEU A 217 -3.54 9.79 -3.34
N THR A 218 -2.31 9.42 -3.70
CA THR A 218 -1.91 8.01 -3.85
C THR A 218 -0.68 7.71 -3.01
N LYS A 219 -0.63 6.53 -2.39
CA LYS A 219 0.61 6.03 -1.75
C LYS A 219 1.60 5.44 -2.75
N ARG A 220 1.13 5.05 -3.94
CA ARG A 220 1.94 4.41 -4.98
C ARG A 220 2.77 5.47 -5.68
N PHE A 221 4.09 5.27 -5.72
CA PHE A 221 4.97 6.17 -6.46
C PHE A 221 4.93 5.86 -7.96
N GLU A 222 3.85 6.32 -8.60
CA GLU A 222 3.56 6.12 -10.01
C GLU A 222 3.35 7.47 -10.72
N THR A 223 4.44 8.20 -10.94
CA THR A 223 4.41 9.57 -11.49
C THR A 223 3.71 9.66 -12.85
N LYS A 224 3.93 8.69 -13.75
CA LYS A 224 3.22 8.61 -15.03
C LYS A 224 1.73 8.32 -14.87
N GLY A 225 1.34 7.55 -13.86
CA GLY A 225 -0.07 7.30 -13.53
C GLY A 225 -0.76 8.58 -13.08
N VAL A 226 -0.12 9.33 -12.18
CA VAL A 226 -0.59 10.65 -11.72
C VAL A 226 -0.78 11.62 -12.89
N LEU A 227 0.22 11.76 -13.78
CA LEU A 227 0.09 12.68 -14.91
C LEU A 227 -1.02 12.29 -15.89
N ARG A 228 -1.16 10.99 -16.19
CA ARG A 228 -2.27 10.50 -17.03
C ARG A 228 -3.63 10.85 -16.42
N TRP A 229 -3.78 10.72 -15.10
CA TRP A 229 -5.00 11.10 -14.41
C TRP A 229 -5.24 12.61 -14.42
N ARG A 230 -4.20 13.43 -14.23
CA ARG A 230 -4.32 14.90 -14.33
C ARG A 230 -4.82 15.33 -15.69
N GLU A 231 -4.27 14.73 -16.75
CA GLU A 231 -4.68 14.98 -18.14
C GLU A 231 -6.11 14.49 -18.41
N TYR A 232 -6.40 13.23 -18.09
CA TYR A 232 -7.69 12.60 -18.40
C TYR A 232 -8.88 13.28 -17.71
N PHE A 233 -8.74 13.67 -16.44
CA PHE A 233 -9.81 14.33 -15.68
C PHE A 233 -9.70 15.86 -15.67
N ASN A 234 -8.69 16.44 -16.32
CA ASN A 234 -8.35 17.87 -16.19
C ASN A 234 -8.32 18.33 -14.73
N PHE A 235 -7.62 17.58 -13.88
CA PHE A 235 -7.61 17.76 -12.43
C PHE A 235 -6.16 17.85 -11.92
N PRO A 236 -5.62 19.06 -11.63
CA PRO A 236 -4.20 19.23 -11.32
C PRO A 236 -3.78 18.74 -9.92
N GLU A 237 -4.71 18.79 -8.95
CA GLU A 237 -4.46 18.55 -7.52
C GLU A 237 -4.35 17.04 -7.19
N ILE A 238 -3.40 16.35 -7.83
CA ILE A 238 -3.11 14.93 -7.62
C ILE A 238 -1.67 14.77 -7.12
N TYR A 239 -1.49 14.14 -5.96
CA TYR A 239 -0.20 14.04 -5.29
C TYR A 239 0.15 12.62 -4.88
N ILE A 240 1.45 12.36 -4.68
CA ILE A 240 1.94 11.10 -4.17
C ILE A 240 2.38 11.28 -2.71
N VAL A 241 1.69 10.65 -1.77
CA VAL A 241 2.01 10.70 -0.35
C VAL A 241 3.46 10.25 -0.10
N TYR A 242 4.19 10.95 0.77
CA TYR A 242 5.56 10.55 1.13
C TYR A 242 5.56 9.25 1.94
N LYS A 243 4.87 9.26 3.08
CA LYS A 243 4.65 8.14 3.98
C LYS A 243 3.19 8.12 4.45
N ALA A 244 2.63 6.93 4.66
CA ALA A 244 1.25 6.84 5.15
C ALA A 244 1.09 7.44 6.56
N SER A 245 2.14 7.35 7.39
CA SER A 245 2.18 7.94 8.73
C SER A 245 1.99 9.46 8.76
N ASP A 246 2.34 10.15 7.66
CA ASP A 246 2.17 11.61 7.56
C ASP A 246 0.68 11.97 7.36
N PHE A 247 -0.19 10.98 7.15
CA PHE A 247 -1.63 11.09 6.97
C PHE A 247 -2.36 10.03 7.81
N SER A 248 -2.10 10.00 9.12
CA SER A 248 -2.58 8.95 10.04
C SER A 248 -4.09 8.81 10.17
N ASP A 249 -4.86 9.81 9.74
CA ASP A 249 -6.33 9.80 9.66
C ASP A 249 -6.88 9.22 8.36
N PHE A 250 -6.01 8.88 7.39
CA PHE A 250 -6.39 8.31 6.10
C PHE A 250 -5.96 6.84 5.98
N ASP A 251 -6.87 6.00 5.53
CA ASP A 251 -6.58 4.65 5.08
C ASP A 251 -6.25 4.63 3.56
N PHE A 252 -5.05 4.11 3.25
CA PHE A 252 -4.57 3.86 1.88
C PHE A 252 -4.46 2.37 1.57
N SER A 253 -5.11 1.50 2.35
CA SER A 253 -5.13 0.06 2.14
C SER A 253 -5.97 -0.35 0.92
N SER A 254 -6.99 0.45 0.62
CA SER A 254 -7.95 0.26 -0.47
C SER A 254 -8.09 1.53 -1.33
N SER A 255 -8.88 1.43 -2.41
CA SER A 255 -9.15 2.53 -3.34
C SER A 255 -10.51 2.29 -4.02
N PRO A 256 -11.37 3.32 -4.16
CA PRO A 256 -11.23 4.69 -3.63
C PRO A 256 -11.62 4.80 -2.15
N ASN A 257 -11.04 5.78 -1.45
CA ASN A 257 -11.47 6.25 -0.12
C ASN A 257 -11.68 7.75 -0.14
N PHE A 258 -12.80 8.23 0.42
CA PHE A 258 -13.16 9.64 0.45
C PHE A 258 -13.12 10.16 1.89
N TYR A 259 -12.54 11.33 2.07
CA TYR A 259 -12.45 12.02 3.35
C TYR A 259 -12.88 13.47 3.16
N PHE A 260 -13.79 13.94 3.99
CA PHE A 260 -14.30 15.31 3.97
C PHE A 260 -13.77 16.01 5.21
N LEU A 261 -12.92 17.01 5.01
CA LEU A 261 -12.21 17.69 6.07
C LEU A 261 -12.72 19.11 6.26
N ARG A 262 -12.75 19.55 7.52
CA ARG A 262 -12.89 20.96 7.90
C ARG A 262 -11.80 21.30 8.91
N ASP A 263 -10.93 22.24 8.54
CA ASP A 263 -9.81 22.72 9.36
C ASP A 263 -8.92 21.55 9.83
N GLY A 264 -8.52 20.72 8.87
CA GLY A 264 -7.62 19.57 9.09
C GLY A 264 -8.24 18.36 9.78
N LYS A 265 -9.53 18.41 10.13
CA LYS A 265 -10.24 17.30 10.81
C LYS A 265 -11.22 16.62 9.86
N VAL A 266 -11.14 15.30 9.77
CA VAL A 266 -12.15 14.47 9.06
C VAL A 266 -13.50 14.60 9.77
N LYS A 267 -14.51 15.04 9.02
CA LYS A 267 -15.91 15.17 9.46
C LYS A 267 -16.77 14.02 8.96
N PHE A 268 -16.43 13.49 7.80
CA PHE A 268 -17.10 12.35 7.18
C PHE A 268 -16.10 11.58 6.33
N SER A 269 -16.26 10.27 6.22
CA SER A 269 -15.49 9.43 5.31
C SER A 269 -16.30 8.22 4.87
N PHE A 270 -15.98 7.72 3.69
CA PHE A 270 -16.51 6.46 3.19
C PHE A 270 -15.52 5.78 2.23
N SER A 271 -15.66 4.46 2.07
CA SER A 271 -14.81 3.63 1.23
C SER A 271 -15.63 3.01 0.09
N GLY A 272 -14.99 2.85 -1.06
CA GLY A 272 -15.64 2.35 -2.29
C GLY A 272 -16.48 3.42 -2.99
N TRP A 273 -17.05 3.05 -4.13
CA TRP A 273 -17.94 3.93 -4.91
C TRP A 273 -19.31 3.34 -5.17
N SER A 274 -19.39 2.03 -5.39
CA SER A 274 -20.64 1.30 -5.52
C SER A 274 -20.69 0.12 -4.55
N ASN A 275 -21.90 -0.33 -4.23
CA ASN A 275 -22.11 -1.64 -3.61
C ASN A 275 -23.18 -2.40 -4.42
N GLU A 276 -23.24 -3.73 -4.28
CA GLU A 276 -24.12 -4.58 -5.11
C GLU A 276 -25.61 -4.22 -5.01
N ASN A 277 -26.02 -3.57 -3.93
CA ASN A 277 -27.42 -3.28 -3.62
C ASN A 277 -27.80 -1.80 -3.82
N ASP A 278 -26.83 -0.93 -4.12
CA ASP A 278 -27.00 0.51 -4.19
C ASP A 278 -26.01 1.12 -5.20
N PRO A 279 -26.42 1.30 -6.47
CA PRO A 279 -25.59 1.90 -7.49
C PRO A 279 -25.29 3.39 -7.24
N ASP A 280 -26.13 4.08 -6.46
CA ASP A 280 -26.01 5.51 -6.16
C ASP A 280 -25.23 5.78 -4.86
N TYR A 281 -24.78 4.72 -4.18
CA TYR A 281 -24.05 4.77 -2.91
C TYR A 281 -22.97 5.87 -2.88
N GLY A 282 -22.13 5.96 -3.91
CA GLY A 282 -21.05 6.93 -4.00
C GLY A 282 -21.54 8.37 -4.04
N LEU A 283 -22.54 8.66 -4.89
CA LEU A 283 -23.11 10.01 -5.03
C LEU A 283 -23.86 10.43 -3.76
N VAL A 284 -24.66 9.54 -3.17
CA VAL A 284 -25.36 9.81 -1.90
C VAL A 284 -24.38 10.14 -0.78
N ASN A 285 -23.30 9.38 -0.65
CA ASN A 285 -22.29 9.65 0.37
C ASN A 285 -21.43 10.89 0.04
N MET A 286 -21.25 11.22 -1.24
CA MET A 286 -20.61 12.46 -1.65
C MET A 286 -21.39 13.68 -1.14
N HIS A 287 -22.71 13.71 -1.33
CA HIS A 287 -23.56 14.80 -0.82
C HIS A 287 -23.51 14.91 0.71
N LYS A 288 -23.66 13.79 1.43
CA LYS A 288 -23.54 13.76 2.90
C LYS A 288 -22.18 14.31 3.37
N GLY A 289 -21.11 13.96 2.67
CA GLY A 289 -19.77 14.44 2.98
C GLY A 289 -19.62 15.95 2.77
N LEU A 290 -20.17 16.48 1.67
CA LEU A 290 -20.17 17.92 1.40
C LEU A 290 -20.97 18.70 2.46
N GLU A 291 -22.14 18.20 2.84
CA GLU A 291 -22.94 18.76 3.93
C GLU A 291 -22.16 18.79 5.26
N ALA A 292 -21.44 17.71 5.58
CA ALA A 292 -20.65 17.59 6.80
C ALA A 292 -19.51 18.62 6.93
N ILE A 293 -19.08 19.23 5.81
CA ILE A 293 -18.07 20.30 5.78
C ILE A 293 -18.66 21.68 5.45
N ALA A 294 -19.99 21.79 5.54
CA ALA A 294 -20.77 22.99 5.27
C ALA A 294 -20.60 23.54 3.85
N ILE A 295 -20.49 22.66 2.86
CA ILE A 295 -20.55 23.01 1.44
C ILE A 295 -21.86 22.49 0.87
N SER A 296 -22.65 23.38 0.27
CA SER A 296 -23.82 22.99 -0.51
C SER A 296 -23.39 22.68 -1.93
N SER A 297 -23.61 21.46 -2.40
CA SER A 297 -23.81 21.22 -3.83
C SER A 297 -25.17 21.83 -4.21
N ALA A 298 -25.30 22.50 -5.35
CA ALA A 298 -26.63 22.83 -5.87
C ALA A 298 -27.46 21.53 -5.93
N GLN A 299 -28.71 21.56 -5.45
CA GLN A 299 -29.53 20.35 -5.32
C GLN A 299 -29.63 19.64 -6.68
N HIS A 300 -29.10 18.42 -6.74
CA HIS A 300 -29.40 17.49 -7.81
C HIS A 300 -30.86 17.05 -7.60
N ASN A 301 -31.77 17.44 -8.49
CA ASN A 301 -33.09 16.81 -8.56
C ASN A 301 -32.89 15.50 -9.33
N PRO A 302 -32.90 14.33 -8.67
CA PRO A 302 -32.85 13.07 -9.39
C PRO A 302 -34.06 13.01 -10.33
N GLN A 303 -33.79 12.86 -11.62
CA GLN A 303 -34.81 12.52 -12.63
C GLN A 303 -35.06 11.01 -12.62
#